data_AF-G2FMA6-F1
#
_entry.id   AF-G2FMA6-F1
#
_cell.length_a   1.000
_cell.length_b   1.000
_cell.length_c   1.000
_cell.angle_alpha   90.00
_cell.angle_beta   90.00
_cell.angle_gamma   90.00
#
_symmetry.space_group_name_H-M   'P 1'
#
loop_
_entity.id
_entity.type
_entity.pdbx_description
1 polymer ?
#
loop_
_entity_poly.entity_id
_entity_poly.type
_entity_poly.pdbx_seq_one_letter_code
_entity_poly.pdbx_strand_id
1 'polypeptide(L)'
;MVCDVVLSNPAVLILTGKGNKVRRVPLMKNTFTLLEHYILENSLDKLWKSDYPLFINKQRNKLTKEGVAYIISQYVSLARRISTIVPEKVMPHMFCHSKSMHLL
;
A
#
# COMPACT_ATOMS: atom_id res chain seq x y z
N MET A 1 3.61 7.32 7.46
CA MET A 1 3.26 8.71 7.12
C MET A 1 3.83 9.02 5.76
N VAL A 2 3.62 10.22 5.23
CA VAL A 2 4.27 10.65 3.97
C VAL A 2 5.80 10.65 4.11
N CYS A 3 6.31 11.05 5.28
CA CYS A 3 7.75 11.08 5.60
C CYS A 3 8.45 9.72 5.54
N ASP A 4 7.70 8.61 5.56
CA ASP A 4 8.24 7.26 5.47
C ASP A 4 8.51 6.85 4.00
N VAL A 5 8.15 7.67 3.01
CA VAL A 5 8.34 7.41 1.59
C VAL A 5 9.51 8.23 1.06
N VAL A 6 10.53 7.55 0.54
CA VAL A 6 11.67 8.16 -0.14
C VAL A 6 11.56 7.89 -1.64
N LEU A 7 11.28 8.93 -2.42
CA LEU A 7 11.10 8.83 -3.89
C LEU A 7 12.41 9.00 -4.69
N SER A 8 13.53 9.33 -4.05
CA SER A 8 14.84 9.41 -4.69
C SER A 8 15.39 8.03 -5.04
N ASN A 9 16.18 7.89 -6.11
CA ASN A 9 16.76 6.59 -6.51
C ASN A 9 17.84 6.09 -5.52
N PRO A 10 17.72 4.87 -4.94
CA PRO A 10 16.62 3.91 -5.10
C PRO A 10 15.40 4.29 -4.24
N ALA A 11 14.21 4.20 -4.83
CA ALA A 11 12.97 4.50 -4.11
C ALA A 11 12.74 3.48 -2.99
N VAL A 12 12.48 3.97 -1.78
CA VAL A 12 12.46 3.16 -0.55
C VAL A 12 11.28 3.56 0.32
N LEU A 13 10.64 2.55 0.92
CA LEU A 13 9.70 2.71 2.01
C LEU A 13 10.37 2.38 3.35
N ILE A 14 10.22 3.27 4.32
CA ILE A 14 10.72 3.09 5.69
C ILE A 14 9.61 2.49 6.55
N LEU A 15 9.86 1.34 7.16
CA LEU A 15 8.90 0.63 7.99
C LEU A 15 9.44 0.44 9.40
N THR A 16 8.66 0.85 10.40
CA THR A 16 9.00 0.64 11.81
C THR A 16 8.15 -0.48 12.38
N GLY A 17 8.81 -1.56 12.81
CA GLY A 17 8.18 -2.77 13.35
C GLY A 17 8.34 -2.93 14.86
N LYS A 18 8.07 -4.15 15.35
CA LYS A 18 8.19 -4.51 16.77
C LYS A 18 9.56 -4.15 17.34
N GLY A 19 9.57 -3.54 18.52
CA GLY A 19 10.79 -3.09 19.20
C GLY A 19 11.45 -1.89 18.50
N ASN A 20 10.68 -1.04 17.82
CA ASN A 20 11.15 0.13 17.09
C ASN A 20 12.20 -0.18 16.01
N LYS A 21 12.19 -1.42 15.48
CA LYS A 21 13.13 -1.83 14.44
C LYS A 21 12.72 -1.23 13.11
N VAL A 22 13.61 -0.42 12.54
CA VAL A 22 13.43 0.21 11.23
C VAL A 22 13.94 -0.71 10.12
N ARG A 23 13.16 -0.84 9.04
CA ARG A 23 13.50 -1.56 7.81
C ARG A 23 13.33 -0.62 6.62
N ARG A 24 14.30 -0.63 5.71
CA ARG A 24 14.23 0.08 4.42
C ARG A 24 13.89 -0.94 3.35
N VAL A 25 12.74 -0.78 2.71
CA VAL A 25 12.23 -1.71 1.70
C VAL A 25 12.26 -1.03 0.33
N PRO A 26 13.09 -1.51 -0.62
CA PRO A 26 13.10 -0.97 -1.97
C PRO A 26 11.73 -1.16 -2.66
N LEU A 27 11.30 -0.14 -3.40
CA LEU A 27 10.07 -0.20 -4.20
C LEU A 27 10.37 -0.70 -5.61
N MET A 28 9.55 -1.61 -6.12
CA MET A 28 9.57 -2.01 -7.52
C MET A 28 9.14 -0.83 -8.41
N LYS A 29 9.66 -0.73 -9.63
CA LYS A 29 9.38 0.37 -10.57
C LYS A 29 7.88 0.66 -10.72
N ASN A 30 7.06 -0.36 -10.94
CA ASN A 30 5.61 -0.18 -11.11
C ASN A 30 4.93 0.37 -9.83
N THR A 31 5.35 -0.10 -8.66
CA THR A 31 4.82 0.38 -7.37
C THR A 31 5.25 1.82 -7.10
N PHE A 32 6.49 2.16 -7.43
CA PHE A 32 6.99 3.54 -7.37
C PHE A 32 6.12 4.47 -8.21
N THR A 33 5.89 4.14 -9.49
CA THR A 33 5.08 4.98 -10.39
C THR A 33 3.66 5.17 -9.87
N LEU A 34 2.98 4.11 -9.42
CA LEU A 34 1.64 4.24 -8.84
C LEU A 34 1.62 5.11 -7.58
N LEU A 35 2.63 4.97 -6.72
CA LEU A 35 2.74 5.73 -5.48
C LEU A 35 3.04 7.22 -5.74
N GLU A 36 3.91 7.51 -6.70
CA GLU A 36 4.23 8.87 -7.12
C GLU A 36 2.99 9.60 -7.65
N HIS A 37 2.25 8.96 -8.58
CA HIS A 37 0.98 9.51 -9.07
C HIS A 37 0.00 9.76 -7.93
N TYR A 38 -0.18 8.78 -7.03
CA TYR A 38 -1.07 8.93 -5.88
C TYR A 38 -0.68 10.12 -4.99
N ILE A 39 0.61 10.30 -4.69
CA ILE A 39 1.11 11.41 -3.87
C ILE A 39 0.79 12.75 -4.53
N LEU A 40 1.02 12.87 -5.84
CA LEU A 40 0.75 14.10 -6.60
C LEU A 40 -0.75 14.41 -6.69
N GLU A 41 -1.58 13.41 -7.01
CA GLU A 41 -3.05 13.55 -7.10
C GLU A 41 -3.67 14.02 -5.77
N ASN A 42 -3.08 13.63 -4.64
CA ASN A 42 -3.55 14.01 -3.30
C ASN A 42 -2.79 15.23 -2.72
N SER A 43 -1.92 15.86 -3.53
CA SER A 43 -1.05 16.97 -3.13
C SER A 43 -0.28 16.70 -1.83
N LEU A 44 0.23 15.48 -1.66
CA LEU A 44 0.98 15.03 -0.48
C LEU A 44 2.48 15.36 -0.58
N ASP A 45 2.93 15.89 -1.71
CA ASP A 45 4.30 16.31 -2.01
C ASP A 45 4.77 17.57 -1.24
N LYS A 46 3.91 18.14 -0.37
CA LYS A 46 4.20 19.38 0.36
C LYS A 46 4.89 19.09 1.69
N LEU A 47 5.93 19.87 2.00
CA LEU A 47 6.73 19.72 3.23
C LEU A 47 5.87 19.71 4.52
N TRP A 48 4.85 20.56 4.60
CA TRP A 48 3.96 20.64 5.76
C TRP A 48 3.01 19.44 5.93
N LYS A 49 2.95 18.52 4.95
CA LYS A 49 2.17 17.27 5.02
C LYS A 49 3.03 16.05 5.35
N SER A 50 4.31 16.23 5.70
CA SER A 50 5.24 15.14 6.00
C SER A 50 4.69 14.12 7.01
N ASP A 51 4.02 14.61 8.06
CA ASP A 51 3.46 13.76 9.12
C ASP A 51 2.04 13.25 8.83
N TYR A 52 1.48 13.53 7.65
CA TYR A 52 0.13 13.11 7.31
C TYR A 52 0.09 11.61 7.01
N PRO A 53 -1.05 10.94 7.24
CA PRO A 53 -1.23 9.57 6.78
C PRO A 53 -1.07 9.50 5.26
N LEU A 54 -0.24 8.56 4.79
CA LEU A 54 -0.04 8.35 3.37
C LEU A 54 -1.35 7.95 2.69
N PHE A 55 -2.10 7.02 3.28
CA PHE A 55 -3.41 6.61 2.79
C PHE A 55 -4.50 7.02 3.77
N ILE A 56 -5.53 7.69 3.24
CA ILE A 56 -6.72 8.12 3.98
C ILE A 56 -7.98 7.46 3.42
N ASN A 57 -9.00 7.31 4.25
CA ASN A 57 -10.33 6.90 3.83
C ASN A 57 -11.16 8.11 3.34
N LYS A 58 -12.40 7.86 2.88
CA LYS A 58 -13.31 8.92 2.40
C LYS A 58 -13.66 9.97 3.47
N GLN A 59 -13.52 9.64 4.76
CA GLN A 59 -13.73 10.55 5.89
C GLN A 59 -12.44 11.29 6.28
N ARG A 60 -11.38 11.22 5.47
CA ARG A 60 -10.05 11.82 5.71
C ARG A 60 -9.29 11.30 6.93
N ASN A 61 -9.69 10.15 7.46
CA ASN A 61 -8.99 9.46 8.53
C ASN A 61 -7.95 8.48 7.96
N LYS A 62 -6.90 8.17 8.73
CA LYS A 62 -5.91 7.15 8.36
C LYS A 62 -6.61 5.84 7.98
N LEU A 63 -6.24 5.27 6.83
CA LEU A 63 -6.82 4.01 6.39
C LEU A 63 -6.46 2.88 7.36
N THR A 64 -7.48 2.16 7.84
CA THR A 64 -7.33 1.08 8.83
C THR A 64 -7.14 -0.28 8.14
N LYS A 65 -6.76 -1.30 8.91
CA LYS A 65 -6.64 -2.68 8.39
C LYS A 65 -7.97 -3.20 7.86
N GLU A 66 -9.06 -2.90 8.57
CA GLU A 66 -10.42 -3.27 8.21
C GLU A 66 -10.86 -2.53 6.94
N GLY A 67 -10.47 -1.26 6.80
CA GLY A 67 -10.68 -0.49 5.57
C GLY A 67 -9.94 -1.08 4.37
N VAL A 68 -8.68 -1.50 4.55
CA VAL A 68 -7.93 -2.21 3.50
C VAL A 68 -8.60 -3.54 3.15
N ALA A 69 -9.02 -4.32 4.14
CA ALA A 69 -9.72 -5.60 3.92
C ALA A 69 -11.05 -5.40 3.15
N TYR A 70 -11.79 -4.33 3.48
CA TYR A 70 -12.99 -3.96 2.75
C TYR A 70 -12.70 -3.58 1.29
N ILE A 71 -11.70 -2.74 1.02
CA ILE A 71 -11.31 -2.40 -0.35
C ILE A 71 -10.95 -3.65 -1.14
N ILE A 72 -10.15 -4.54 -0.56
CA ILE A 72 -9.78 -5.82 -1.15
C ILE A 72 -11.02 -6.67 -1.47
N SER A 73 -11.99 -6.78 -0.56
CA SER A 73 -13.18 -7.61 -0.78
C SER A 73 -14.04 -7.09 -1.95
N GLN A 74 -14.11 -5.77 -2.15
CA GLN A 74 -14.76 -5.18 -3.32
C GLN A 74 -14.09 -5.62 -4.62
N TYR A 75 -12.76 -5.46 -4.72
CA TYR A 75 -12.02 -5.86 -5.93
C TYR A 75 -12.04 -7.37 -6.18
N VAL A 76 -11.99 -8.19 -5.13
CA VAL A 76 -12.14 -9.64 -5.24
C VAL A 76 -13.50 -10.03 -5.80
N SER A 77 -14.57 -9.37 -5.35
CA SER A 77 -15.92 -9.60 -5.86
C SER A 77 -16.04 -9.24 -7.33
N LEU A 78 -15.42 -8.13 -7.76
CA LEU A 78 -15.34 -7.74 -9.17
C LEU A 78 -14.52 -8.73 -10.00
N ALA A 79 -13.34 -9.15 -9.51
CA ALA A 79 -12.46 -10.07 -10.20
C ALA A 79 -13.10 -11.44 -10.43
N ARG A 80 -13.90 -11.94 -9.47
CA ARG A 80 -14.65 -13.20 -9.62
C ARG A 80 -15.67 -13.18 -10.77
N ARG A 81 -16.18 -12.01 -11.16
CA ARG A 81 -17.10 -11.89 -12.28
C ARG A 81 -16.43 -12.15 -13.62
N ILE A 82 -15.11 -12.01 -13.69
CA ILE A 82 -14.33 -12.13 -14.94
C ILE A 82 -13.35 -13.32 -14.91
N SER A 83 -13.10 -13.92 -13.75
CA SER A 83 -12.16 -15.03 -13.61
C SER A 83 -12.55 -15.98 -12.48
N THR A 84 -12.54 -17.28 -12.78
CA THR A 84 -12.85 -18.36 -11.84
C THR A 84 -11.66 -18.76 -10.95
N ILE A 85 -10.46 -18.25 -11.22
CA ILE A 85 -9.24 -18.62 -10.47
C ILE A 85 -9.18 -17.94 -9.08
N VAL A 86 -10.02 -16.94 -8.84
CA VAL A 86 -10.00 -16.15 -7.60
C VAL A 86 -10.65 -16.98 -6.47
N PRO A 87 -9.94 -17.30 -5.38
CA PRO A 87 -10.47 -18.13 -4.30
C PRO A 87 -11.73 -17.56 -3.65
N GLU A 88 -12.55 -18.41 -3.04
CA GLU A 88 -13.78 -18.02 -2.32
C GLU A 88 -13.53 -17.13 -1.11
N LYS A 89 -12.38 -17.31 -0.42
CA LYS A 89 -11.94 -16.46 0.67
C LYS A 89 -10.61 -15.84 0.32
N VAL A 90 -10.55 -14.51 0.35
CA VAL A 90 -9.34 -13.74 0.12
C VAL A 90 -9.16 -12.77 1.28
N MET A 91 -8.06 -12.92 2.01
CA MET A 91 -7.68 -12.05 3.13
C MET A 91 -6.41 -11.26 2.80
N PRO A 92 -6.19 -10.09 3.42
CA PRO A 92 -5.02 -9.25 3.12
C PRO A 92 -3.67 -9.98 3.23
N HIS A 93 -3.49 -10.88 4.20
CA HIS A 93 -2.24 -11.62 4.36
C HIS A 93 -1.97 -12.62 3.22
N MET A 94 -2.99 -13.06 2.49
CA MET A 94 -2.84 -13.96 1.35
C MET A 94 -2.14 -13.26 0.17
N PHE A 95 -2.36 -11.95 0.00
CA PHE A 95 -1.61 -11.15 -0.98
C PHE A 95 -0.12 -11.11 -0.65
N CYS A 96 0.22 -10.94 0.63
CA CYS A 96 1.61 -10.95 1.08
C CYS A 96 2.28 -12.29 0.78
N HIS A 97 1.63 -13.40 1.12
CA HIS A 97 2.13 -14.74 0.81
C HIS A 97 2.32 -14.95 -0.70
N SER A 98 1.29 -14.67 -1.49
CA SER A 98 1.33 -14.85 -2.96
C SER A 98 2.43 -14.01 -3.61
N LYS A 99 2.56 -12.73 -3.23
CA LYS A 99 3.61 -11.86 -3.76
C LYS A 99 4.99 -12.30 -3.32
N SER A 100 5.16 -12.77 -2.09
CA SER A 100 6.42 -13.33 -1.62
C SER A 100 6.84 -14.53 -2.47
N MET A 101 5.94 -15.48 -2.73
CA MET A 101 6.23 -16.64 -3.57
C MET A 101 6.58 -16.26 -5.02
N HIS A 102 5.96 -15.21 -5.55
CA HIS A 102 6.27 -14.71 -6.89
C HIS A 102 7.59 -13.93 -6.98
N LEU A 103 8.17 -13.52 -5.85
CA LEU A 103 9.44 -12.80 -5.78
C LEU A 103 10.63 -13.69 -5.37
N LEU A 104 10.39 -14.99 -5.14
CA LEU A 104 11.42 -16.01 -4.97
C LEU A 104 11.90 -16.51 -6.35
#